data_AF-A0A813K2Q8-F1
#
_entry.id   AF-A0A813K2Q8-F1
#
_cell.length_a   1.000
_cell.length_b   1.000
_cell.length_c   1.000
_cell.angle_alpha   90.00
_cell.angle_beta   90.00
_cell.angle_gamma   90.00
#
_symmetry.space_group_name_H-M   'P 1'
#
loop_
_entity.id
_entity.type
_entity.pdbx_description
1 polymer ?
#
loop_
_entity_poly.entity_id
_entity_poly.type
_entity_poly.pdbx_seq_one_letter_code
_entity_poly.pdbx_strand_id
1 'polypeptide(L)'
;MINTFQFSGVLRPMSLAEALARRRAMETGELWASDILDGWLWLGSGQNASLLPQLKARGITHVLNCADDVPNFHEADPAASFLTYCCLAIADFGGDAGSRRTFP
;
A
#
# COMPACT_ATOMS: atom_id res chain seq x y z
N MET A 1 0.60 -9.99 34.83
CA MET A 1 1.37 -10.55 33.69
C MET A 1 1.36 -9.51 32.59
N ILE A 2 2.43 -8.74 32.43
CA ILE A 2 2.57 -7.73 31.38
C ILE A 2 3.39 -8.41 30.29
N ASN A 3 2.76 -8.74 29.17
CA ASN A 3 3.43 -9.38 28.05
C ASN A 3 4.19 -8.28 27.29
N THR A 4 5.51 -8.23 27.49
CA THR A 4 6.39 -7.31 26.77
C THR A 4 6.56 -7.83 25.35
N PHE A 5 5.84 -7.25 24.39
CA PHE A 5 6.10 -7.47 22.96
C PHE A 5 7.47 -6.90 22.64
N GLN A 6 8.45 -7.78 22.43
CA GLN A 6 9.75 -7.42 21.88
C GLN A 6 9.58 -7.15 20.38
N PHE A 7 9.53 -5.89 19.99
CA PHE A 7 9.72 -5.47 18.61
C PHE A 7 11.21 -5.58 18.27
N SER A 8 11.62 -6.66 17.60
CA SER A 8 12.98 -6.82 17.05
C SER A 8 13.07 -6.36 15.59
N GLY A 9 12.46 -5.21 15.27
CA GLY A 9 12.48 -4.64 13.92
C GLY A 9 13.71 -3.76 13.70
N VAL A 10 14.90 -4.35 13.66
CA VAL A 10 16.08 -3.64 13.13
C VAL A 10 15.90 -3.58 11.62
N LEU A 11 15.56 -2.40 11.09
CA LEU A 11 15.59 -2.11 9.65
C LEU A 11 17.02 -2.35 9.15
N ARG A 12 17.30 -3.55 8.62
CA ARG A 12 18.55 -3.78 7.89
C ARG A 12 18.51 -2.89 6.64
N PRO A 13 19.55 -2.09 6.39
CA PRO A 13 19.66 -1.40 5.11
C PRO A 13 19.71 -2.45 4.00
N MET A 14 18.73 -2.40 3.09
CA MET A 14 18.62 -3.31 1.96
C MET A 14 19.77 -3.03 0.99
N SER A 15 20.43 -4.07 0.50
CA SER A 15 21.47 -3.91 -0.51
C SER A 15 20.86 -3.48 -1.85
N LEU A 16 21.65 -2.83 -2.71
CA LEU A 16 21.22 -2.47 -4.06
C LEU A 16 20.78 -3.71 -4.86
N ALA A 17 21.46 -4.84 -4.69
CA ALA A 17 21.13 -6.09 -5.36
C ALA A 17 19.74 -6.61 -4.95
N GLU A 18 19.42 -6.58 -3.65
CA GLU A 18 18.11 -6.96 -3.13
C GLU A 18 17.01 -5.99 -3.60
N ALA A 19 17.29 -4.69 -3.62
CA ALA A 19 16.34 -3.69 -4.13
C ALA A 19 16.02 -3.89 -5.62
N LEU A 20 17.04 -4.20 -6.44
CA LEU A 20 16.86 -4.49 -7.87
C LEU A 20 16.13 -5.82 -8.09
N ALA A 21 16.44 -6.85 -7.30
CA ALA A 21 15.72 -8.12 -7.34
C ALA A 21 14.24 -7.95 -6.98
N ARG A 22 13.94 -7.19 -5.92
CA ARG A 22 12.58 -6.84 -5.51
C ARG A 22 11.83 -6.10 -6.62
N ARG A 23 12.48 -5.13 -7.29
CA ARG A 23 11.89 -4.41 -8.42
C ARG A 23 11.54 -5.36 -9.57
N ARG A 24 12.44 -6.27 -9.95
CA ARG A 24 12.18 -7.27 -11.00
C ARG A 24 11.05 -8.23 -10.65
N ALA A 25 10.97 -8.66 -9.39
CA ALA A 25 9.88 -9.49 -8.91
C ALA A 25 8.51 -8.76 -8.99
N MET A 26 8.48 -7.44 -8.76
CA MET A 26 7.27 -6.64 -8.99
C MET A 26 6.93 -6.50 -10.47
N GLU A 27 7.94 -6.28 -11.34
CA GLU A 27 7.75 -6.18 -12.80
C GLU A 27 7.25 -7.50 -13.44
N THR A 28 7.67 -8.65 -12.89
CA THR A 28 7.23 -9.99 -13.33
C THR A 28 5.93 -10.45 -12.68
N GLY A 29 5.43 -9.72 -11.67
CA GLY A 29 4.22 -10.07 -10.92
C GLY A 29 4.40 -11.17 -9.88
N GLU A 30 5.62 -11.66 -9.65
CA GLU A 30 5.95 -12.59 -8.56
C GLU A 30 5.66 -11.96 -7.18
N LEU A 31 5.91 -10.65 -7.07
CA LEU A 31 5.54 -9.82 -5.93
C LEU A 31 4.36 -8.92 -6.31
N TRP A 32 3.21 -9.13 -5.65
CA TRP A 32 2.02 -8.30 -5.87
C TRP A 32 2.26 -6.84 -5.48
N ALA A 33 2.52 -6.58 -4.21
CA ALA A 33 2.80 -5.25 -3.67
C ALA A 33 3.98 -5.31 -2.69
N SER A 34 4.55 -4.16 -2.39
CA SER A 34 5.65 -4.05 -1.45
C SER A 34 5.15 -4.05 -0.02
N ASP A 35 5.45 -5.10 0.74
CA ASP A 35 5.29 -5.09 2.20
C ASP A 35 6.36 -4.16 2.82
N ILE A 36 5.92 -3.11 3.50
CA ILE A 36 6.76 -2.08 4.13
C ILE A 36 6.86 -2.34 5.63
N LEU A 37 5.75 -2.78 6.24
CA LEU A 37 5.69 -3.17 7.63
C LEU A 37 4.91 -4.48 7.69
N ASP A 38 5.62 -5.55 8.04
CA ASP A 38 5.19 -6.95 7.99
C ASP A 38 3.69 -7.16 8.21
N GLY A 39 2.96 -7.43 7.12
CA GLY A 39 1.52 -7.69 7.11
C GLY A 39 0.61 -6.50 7.46
N TRP A 40 1.18 -5.34 7.82
CA TRP A 40 0.46 -4.16 8.28
C TRP A 40 0.40 -3.03 7.24
N LEU A 41 1.52 -2.74 6.57
CA LEU A 41 1.61 -1.64 5.60
C LEU A 41 2.11 -2.13 4.26
N TRP A 42 1.28 -1.94 3.24
CA TRP A 42 1.59 -2.31 1.87
C TRP A 42 1.66 -1.06 0.99
N LEU A 43 2.64 -1.02 0.10
CA LEU A 43 2.78 -0.01 -0.94
C LEU A 43 2.62 -0.68 -2.31
N GLY A 44 1.66 -0.23 -3.09
CA GLY A 44 1.35 -0.79 -4.41
C GLY A 44 0.84 0.27 -5.38
N SER A 45 0.68 -0.13 -6.64
CA SER A 45 0.09 0.68 -7.70
C SER A 45 -1.44 0.56 -7.74
N GLY A 46 -2.10 1.36 -8.58
CA GLY A 46 -3.54 1.21 -8.86
C GLY A 46 -3.90 -0.19 -9.36
N GLN A 47 -3.02 -0.84 -10.13
CA GLN A 47 -3.23 -2.23 -10.57
C GLN A 47 -3.24 -3.21 -9.38
N ASN A 48 -2.45 -2.96 -8.34
CA ASN A 48 -2.51 -3.79 -7.14
C ASN A 48 -3.82 -3.57 -6.39
N ALA A 49 -4.26 -2.31 -6.28
CA ALA A 49 -5.49 -1.91 -5.61
C ALA A 49 -6.77 -2.40 -6.30
N SER A 50 -6.73 -2.69 -7.61
CA SER A 50 -7.89 -3.23 -8.35
C SER A 50 -8.12 -4.73 -8.17
N LEU A 51 -7.21 -5.44 -7.50
CA LEU A 51 -7.27 -6.89 -7.31
C LEU A 51 -7.89 -7.27 -5.96
N LEU A 52 -9.23 -7.18 -5.87
CA LEU A 52 -9.99 -7.53 -4.65
C LEU A 52 -9.60 -8.88 -4.01
N PRO A 53 -9.37 -9.98 -4.76
CA PRO A 53 -8.95 -11.24 -4.14
C PRO A 53 -7.61 -11.14 -3.40
N GLN A 54 -6.67 -10.34 -3.92
CA GLN A 54 -5.35 -10.15 -3.30
C GLN A 54 -5.45 -9.29 -2.04
N LEU A 55 -6.29 -8.26 -2.06
CA LEU A 55 -6.62 -7.43 -0.89
C LEU A 55 -7.21 -8.28 0.23
N LYS A 56 -8.21 -9.11 -0.12
CA LYS A 56 -8.88 -10.01 0.83
C LYS A 56 -7.93 -11.06 1.41
N ALA A 57 -7.13 -11.72 0.57
CA ALA A 57 -6.19 -12.76 0.99
C ALA A 57 -5.13 -12.25 1.98
N ARG A 58 -4.80 -10.95 1.93
CA ARG A 58 -3.84 -10.31 2.85
C ARG A 58 -4.49 -9.58 4.02
N GLY A 59 -5.80 -9.66 4.15
CA GLY A 59 -6.53 -8.99 5.23
C GLY A 59 -6.45 -7.46 5.16
N ILE A 60 -6.30 -6.89 3.96
CA ILE A 60 -6.36 -5.44 3.80
C ILE A 60 -7.78 -4.98 4.13
N THR A 61 -7.89 -4.00 5.02
CA THR A 61 -9.17 -3.41 5.46
C THR A 61 -9.25 -1.91 5.14
N HIS A 62 -8.12 -1.28 4.86
CA HIS A 62 -8.03 0.16 4.59
C HIS A 62 -7.19 0.40 3.34
N VAL A 63 -7.67 1.29 2.46
CA VAL A 63 -6.94 1.73 1.27
C VAL A 63 -6.82 3.25 1.32
N LEU A 64 -5.59 3.73 1.40
CA LEU A 64 -5.26 5.14 1.23
C LEU A 64 -4.85 5.37 -0.23
N ASN A 65 -5.72 5.98 -1.00
CA ASN A 65 -5.45 6.34 -2.38
C ASN A 65 -4.84 7.74 -2.45
N CYS A 66 -3.57 7.80 -2.82
CA CYS A 66 -2.83 9.06 -2.89
C CYS A 66 -2.84 9.70 -4.27
N ALA A 67 -3.41 9.07 -5.31
CA ALA A 67 -3.40 9.62 -6.67
C ALA A 67 -4.72 10.32 -7.00
N ASP A 68 -4.66 11.32 -7.87
CA ASP A 68 -5.83 12.04 -8.40
C ASP A 68 -6.45 11.34 -9.62
N ASP A 69 -5.67 10.51 -10.33
CA ASP A 69 -6.08 9.83 -11.57
C ASP A 69 -6.41 8.33 -11.38
N VAL A 70 -6.21 7.79 -10.18
CA VAL A 70 -6.55 6.39 -9.85
C VAL A 70 -7.88 6.34 -9.10
N PRO A 71 -8.87 5.54 -9.55
CA PRO A 71 -10.14 5.40 -8.84
C PRO A 71 -10.03 4.48 -7.62
N ASN A 72 -10.93 4.65 -6.65
CA ASN A 72 -11.17 3.66 -5.59
C ASN A 72 -11.98 2.49 -6.17
N PHE A 73 -11.28 1.46 -6.66
CA PHE A 73 -11.88 0.41 -7.49
C PHE A 73 -13.09 -0.33 -6.89
N HIS A 74 -13.15 -0.49 -5.57
CA HIS A 74 -14.18 -1.33 -4.92
C HIS A 74 -15.08 -0.58 -3.93
N GLU A 75 -15.10 0.75 -3.98
CA GLU A 75 -15.87 1.58 -3.04
C GLU A 75 -17.40 1.32 -3.13
N ALA A 76 -17.90 0.99 -4.32
CA ALA A 76 -19.31 0.66 -4.57
C ALA A 76 -19.58 -0.85 -4.66
N ASP A 77 -18.58 -1.71 -4.48
CA ASP A 77 -18.73 -3.17 -4.61
C ASP A 77 -19.19 -3.78 -3.28
N PRO A 78 -20.39 -4.40 -3.21
CA PRO A 78 -20.87 -5.06 -1.99
C PRO A 78 -19.93 -6.15 -1.47
N ALA A 79 -19.20 -6.84 -2.36
CA ALA A 79 -18.22 -7.86 -1.99
C ALA A 79 -16.99 -7.28 -1.28
N ALA A 80 -16.79 -5.96 -1.37
CA ALA A 80 -15.71 -5.20 -0.76
C ALA A 80 -16.16 -4.37 0.46
N SER A 81 -17.30 -4.69 1.05
CA SER A 81 -17.81 -4.05 2.30
C SER A 81 -16.86 -4.11 3.49
N PHE A 82 -15.79 -4.91 3.43
CA PHE A 82 -14.71 -4.97 4.42
C PHE A 82 -13.62 -3.91 4.23
N LEU A 83 -13.66 -3.14 3.13
CA LEU A 83 -12.69 -2.10 2.81
C LEU A 83 -13.22 -0.71 3.15
N THR A 84 -12.38 0.07 3.81
CA THR A 84 -12.58 1.52 3.99
C THR A 84 -11.59 2.27 3.11
N TYR A 85 -12.10 3.22 2.33
CA TYR A 85 -11.28 4.04 1.44
C TYR A 85 -11.06 5.44 2.01
N CYS A 86 -9.89 6.00 1.73
CA CYS A 86 -9.60 7.42 1.87
C CYS A 86 -8.85 7.86 0.62
N CYS A 87 -9.43 8.78 -0.16
CA CYS A 87 -8.77 9.35 -1.33
C CYS A 87 -8.26 10.75 -1.01
N LEU A 88 -6.97 10.98 -1.22
CA LEU A 88 -6.33 12.28 -1.01
C LEU A 88 -6.34 13.15 -2.27
N ALA A 89 -6.53 12.53 -3.43
CA ALA A 89 -6.51 13.17 -4.74
C ALA A 89 -5.30 14.10 -4.92
N ILE A 90 -4.09 13.57 -4.70
CA ILE A 90 -2.84 14.34 -4.84
C ILE A 90 -2.33 14.12 -6.26
N ALA A 91 -2.09 15.22 -6.98
CA ALA A 91 -1.52 15.17 -8.32
C ALA A 91 -0.02 14.91 -8.28
N ASP A 92 0.46 14.07 -9.19
CA ASP A 92 1.89 13.82 -9.36
C ASP A 92 2.64 15.06 -9.93
N PHE A 93 3.96 15.10 -9.71
CA PHE A 93 4.89 16.06 -10.34
C PHE A 93 4.62 17.56 -10.11
N GLY A 94 4.21 17.94 -8.90
CA GLY A 94 4.10 19.36 -8.52
C GLY A 94 2.87 20.08 -9.08
N GLY A 95 1.90 19.32 -9.60
CA GLY A 95 0.58 19.84 -9.99
C GLY A 95 -0.33 20.17 -8.80
N ASP A 96 0.07 19.82 -7.58
CA ASP A 96 -0.67 20.06 -6.35
C ASP A 96 0.15 20.94 -5.38
N ALA A 97 -0.54 21.61 -4.44
CA ALA A 97 0.06 22.29 -3.29
C ALA A 97 0.83 21.33 -2.34
N GLY A 98 0.82 20.03 -2.67
CA GLY A 98 1.53 18.96 -1.98
C GLY A 98 0.68 18.34 -0.87
N SER A 99 1.08 17.13 -0.44
CA SER A 99 0.38 16.36 0.60
C SER A 99 0.23 17.08 1.93
N ARG A 100 1.02 18.16 2.17
CA ARG A 100 0.92 19.02 3.35
C ARG A 100 -0.46 19.65 3.54
N ARG A 101 -1.26 19.83 2.49
CA ARG A 101 -2.64 20.35 2.62
C ARG A 101 -3.59 19.37 3.30
N THR A 102 -3.23 18.08 3.31
CA THR A 102 -4.09 16.99 3.75
C THR A 102 -3.91 16.67 5.23
N PHE A 103 -2.77 17.05 5.82
CA PHE A 103 -2.44 16.75 7.21
C PHE A 103 -2.26 18.06 8.00
N PRO A 104 -3.10 18.34 9.02
CA PRO A 104 -3.01 19.55 9.84
C PRO A 104 -1.75 19.62 10.71
#